data_AF-V9GBF2-F1
#
_entry.id   AF-V9GBF2-F1
#
_cell.length_a   1.000
_cell.length_b   1.000
_cell.length_c   1.000
_cell.angle_alpha   90.00
_cell.angle_beta   90.00
_cell.angle_gamma   90.00
#
_symmetry.space_group_name_H-M   'P 1'
#
loop_
_entity.id
_entity.type
_entity.pdbx_description
1 polymer ?
#
loop_
_entity_poly.entity_id
_entity_poly.type
_entity_poly.pdbx_seq_one_letter_code
_entity_poly.pdbx_strand_id
1 'polypeptide(L)' 'MESELKELGVATGHNFDRHYKGFKELGLDVAIDSKGRPWILEVNTRPQFYPLKYLKDQSLYKRAVAYGKQYGRTK' A
#
# COMPACT_ATOMS: atom_id res chain seq x y z
N MET A 1 13.87 -5.79 -7.32
CA MET A 1 13.28 -4.51 -6.87
C MET A 1 11.76 -4.50 -6.96
N GLU A 2 11.11 -4.48 -8.13
CA GLU A 2 9.62 -4.41 -8.16
C GLU A 2 8.96 -5.63 -7.49
N SER A 3 9.41 -6.85 -7.79
CA SER A 3 8.93 -8.08 -7.15
C SER A 3 9.18 -8.07 -5.64
N GLU A 4 10.37 -7.63 -5.23
CA GLU A 4 10.80 -7.55 -3.84
C GLU A 4 9.96 -6.55 -3.03
N LEU A 5 9.62 -5.38 -3.59
CA LEU A 5 8.72 -4.42 -2.96
C LEU A 5 7.28 -4.95 -2.86
N LYS A 6 6.83 -5.73 -3.85
CA LYS A 6 5.52 -6.41 -3.81
C LYS A 6 5.49 -7.45 -2.69
N GLU A 7 6.52 -8.28 -2.59
CA GLU A 7 6.67 -9.28 -1.53
C GLU A 7 6.73 -8.62 -0.15
N LEU A 8 7.50 -7.53 0.01
CA LEU A 8 7.57 -6.73 1.23
C LEU A 8 6.18 -6.19 1.64
N GLY A 9 5.42 -5.65 0.69
CA GLY A 9 4.07 -5.15 0.94
C GLY A 9 3.10 -6.24 1.40
N VAL A 10 3.11 -7.40 0.73
CA VAL A 10 2.28 -8.56 1.11
C VAL A 10 2.66 -9.10 2.49
N ALA A 11 3.96 -9.27 2.75
CA ALA A 11 4.47 -9.73 4.05
C ALA A 11 4.09 -8.77 5.19
N THR A 12 4.14 -7.46 4.95
CA THR A 12 3.70 -6.43 5.91
C THR A 12 2.21 -6.55 6.21
N GLY A 13 1.37 -6.69 5.18
CA GLY A 13 -0.07 -6.92 5.34
C GLY A 13 -0.38 -8.16 6.19
N HIS A 14 0.28 -9.28 5.90
CA HIS A 14 0.14 -10.49 6.71
C HIS A 14 0.61 -10.30 8.16
N ASN A 15 1.63 -9.49 8.40
CA ASN A 15 2.08 -9.19 9.76
C ASN A 15 1.02 -8.39 10.54
N PHE A 16 0.46 -7.35 9.93
CA PHE A 16 -0.63 -6.57 10.52
C PHE A 16 -1.85 -7.46 10.83
N ASP A 17 -2.26 -8.29 9.88
CA ASP A 17 -3.39 -9.21 10.05
C ASP A 17 -3.20 -10.24 11.18
N ARG A 18 -1.96 -10.61 11.52
CA ARG A 18 -1.71 -11.52 12.65
C ARG A 18 -1.96 -10.85 14.01
N HIS A 19 -1.70 -9.56 14.12
CA HIS A 19 -1.78 -8.83 15.39
C HIS A 19 -3.10 -8.10 15.57
N TYR A 20 -3.70 -7.60 14.50
CA TYR A 20 -4.97 -6.88 14.55
C TYR A 20 -5.76 -7.06 13.26
N LYS A 21 -7.04 -7.41 13.40
CA LYS A 21 -7.93 -7.67 12.26
C LYS A 21 -8.63 -6.39 11.82
N GLY A 22 -8.89 -6.29 10.51
CA GLY A 22 -9.79 -5.27 9.96
C GLY A 22 -9.12 -4.19 9.14
N PHE A 23 -7.79 -4.18 9.02
CA PHE A 23 -7.12 -3.34 8.04
C PHE A 23 -7.55 -3.73 6.62
N LYS A 24 -7.92 -2.72 5.82
CA LYS A 24 -8.34 -2.90 4.43
C LYS A 24 -7.27 -2.46 3.43
N GLU A 25 -6.43 -1.53 3.86
CA GLU A 25 -5.36 -0.93 3.07
C GLU A 25 -4.20 -0.56 4.00
N LEU A 26 -2.98 -0.70 3.49
CA LEU A 26 -1.77 -0.17 4.11
C LEU A 26 -0.99 0.61 3.04
N GLY A 27 -0.44 1.76 3.42
CA GLY A 27 0.57 2.46 2.63
C GLY A 27 1.94 2.25 3.27
N LEU A 28 2.95 1.96 2.47
CA LEU A 28 4.32 1.79 2.95
C LEU A 28 5.19 2.89 2.34
N ASP A 29 5.89 3.61 3.21
CA ASP A 29 6.97 4.50 2.80
C ASP A 29 8.28 3.73 2.94
N VAL A 30 8.97 3.53 1.82
CA VAL A 30 10.13 2.65 1.72
C VAL A 30 11.34 3.42 1.18
N ALA A 31 12.46 3.35 1.89
CA ALA A 31 13.76 3.78 1.39
C ALA A 31 14.53 2.61 0.79
N ILE A 32 15.34 2.87 -0.23
CA ILE A 32 16.31 1.91 -0.76
C ILE A 32 17.71 2.40 -0.35
N ASP A 33 18.47 1.56 0.35
CA ASP A 33 19.84 1.92 0.74
C ASP A 33 20.83 1.81 -0.42
N SER A 34 22.09 2.20 -0.18
CA SER A 34 23.15 2.17 -1.20
C SER A 34 23.53 0.76 -1.70
N LYS A 35 23.07 -0.29 -1.02
CA LYS A 35 23.23 -1.69 -1.42
C LYS A 35 21.99 -2.25 -2.10
N GLY A 36 20.97 -1.42 -2.34
CA GLY A 36 19.72 -1.83 -2.96
C GLY A 36 18.74 -2.52 -2.00
N ARG A 37 18.96 -2.47 -0.68
CA ARG A 37 18.05 -3.13 0.28
C ARG A 37 16.89 -2.21 0.64
N PRO A 38 15.64 -2.71 0.66
CA PRO A 38 14.49 -1.91 1.06
C PRO A 38 14.37 -1.82 2.59
N TRP A 39 14.04 -0.62 3.07
CA TRP A 39 13.79 -0.30 4.48
C TRP A 39 12.43 0.36 4.61
N ILE A 40 11.53 -0.25 5.39
CA ILE A 40 10.24 0.37 5.75
C ILE A 40 10.52 1.50 6.73
N LEU A 41 10.16 2.73 6.34
CA LEU A 41 10.25 3.91 7.20
C LEU A 41 8.95 4.10 7.99
N GLU A 42 7.81 3.89 7.33
CA GLU A 42 6.49 4.09 7.90
C GLU A 42 5.47 3.10 7.31
N VAL A 43 4.49 2.68 8.12
CA VAL A 43 3.31 1.94 7.67
C VAL A 43 2.05 2.72 8.04
N ASN A 44 1.40 3.26 7.01
CA ASN A 44 0.18 4.04 7.10
C ASN A 44 -1.05 3.14 7.05
N THR A 45 -1.83 3.06 8.14
CA THR A 45 -3.05 2.24 8.24
C THR A 45 -4.29 2.85 7.58
N ARG A 46 -4.18 4.10 7.11
CA ARG A 46 -5.21 4.80 6.35
C ARG A 46 -4.56 5.67 5.25
N PRO A 47 -3.92 5.05 4.25
CA PRO A 47 -3.06 5.76 3.29
C PRO A 47 -3.86 6.68 2.37
N GLN A 48 -3.28 7.82 2.00
CA GLN A 48 -3.86 8.68 0.98
C GLN A 48 -3.57 8.12 -0.42
N PHE A 49 -4.59 7.96 -1.27
CA PHE A 49 -4.46 7.40 -2.62
C PHE A 49 -4.89 8.37 -3.73
N TYR A 50 -5.41 9.57 -3.41
CA TYR A 50 -5.74 10.60 -4.41
C TYR A 50 -4.57 11.02 -5.30
N PRO A 51 -3.30 11.07 -4.85
CA PRO A 51 -2.16 11.35 -5.73
C PRO A 51 -2.07 10.39 -6.93
N LEU A 52 -2.52 9.14 -6.80
CA LEU A 52 -2.54 8.16 -7.88
C LEU A 52 -3.43 8.59 -9.06
N LYS A 53 -4.39 9.49 -8.83
CA LYS A 53 -5.28 10.04 -9.87
C LYS A 53 -4.51 10.80 -10.95
N TYR A 54 -3.38 11.40 -10.58
CA TYR A 54 -2.59 12.27 -11.47
C TYR A 54 -1.50 11.52 -12.23
N LEU A 55 -1.33 10.21 -12.00
CA LEU A 55 -0.44 9.37 -12.77
C LEU A 55 -0.99 9.15 -14.19
N LYS A 56 -0.09 9.04 -15.17
CA LYS A 56 -0.47 8.74 -16.58
C LYS A 56 -1.26 7.43 -16.68
N ASP A 57 -0.85 6.41 -15.93
CA ASP A 57 -1.65 5.20 -15.73
C ASP A 57 -2.51 5.33 -14.46
N GLN A 58 -3.82 5.37 -14.67
CA GLN A 58 -4.81 5.46 -13.60
C GLN A 58 -5.33 4.09 -13.12
N SER A 59 -4.78 2.97 -13.62
CA SER A 59 -5.21 1.61 -13.24
C SER A 59 -5.21 1.40 -11.72
N LEU A 60 -4.14 1.85 -11.05
CA LEU A 60 -3.99 1.78 -9.60
C LEU A 60 -5.01 2.63 -8.86
N TYR A 61 -5.25 3.86 -9.31
CA TYR A 61 -6.27 4.73 -8.73
C TYR A 61 -7.67 4.12 -8.84
N LYS A 62 -8.04 3.61 -10.02
CA LYS A 62 -9.34 2.96 -10.25
C LYS A 62 -9.50 1.72 -9.37
N ARG A 63 -8.44 0.93 -9.19
CA ARG A 63 -8.45 -0.24 -8.31
C ARG A 63 -8.60 0.14 -6.83
N ALA A 64 -7.87 1.16 -6.37
CA ALA A 64 -7.99 1.68 -5.00
C ALA A 64 -9.41 2.19 -4.72
N VAL A 65 -10.00 2.96 -5.65
CA VAL A 65 -11.41 3.40 -5.54
C VAL A 65 -12.37 2.21 -5.54
N ALA A 66 -12.17 1.22 -6.42
CA ALA A 66 -13.04 0.05 -6.47
C ALA A 66 -13.04 -0.73 -5.15
N TYR A 67 -11.87 -0.97 -4.55
CA TYR A 67 -11.77 -1.54 -3.21
C TYR A 67 -12.41 -0.62 -2.17
N GLY A 68 -12.09 0.68 -2.20
CA GLY A 68 -12.66 1.73 -1.36
C GLY A 68 -14.19 1.70 -1.25
N LYS A 69 -14.87 1.44 -2.36
CA LYS A 69 -16.34 1.33 -2.40
C LYS A 69 -16.85 0.10 -1.64
N GLN A 70 -16.16 -1.04 -1.72
CA GLN A 70 -16.58 -2.30 -1.10
C GLN A 70 -16.62 -2.24 0.44
N TYR A 71 -15.82 -1.35 1.04
CA TYR A 71 -15.77 -1.17 2.49
C TYR A 71 -16.11 0.27 2.93
N GLY A 72 -16.77 1.05 2.06
CA GLY A 72 -17.39 2.35 2.43
C GLY A 72 -16.44 3.54 2.59
N ARG A 73 -15.19 3.46 2.13
CA ARG A 73 -14.20 4.56 2.19
C ARG A 73 -14.44 5.65 1.15
N THR A 74 -14.94 5.28 -0.03
CA THR A 74 -15.27 6.21 -1.12
C THR A 74 -16.74 6.07 -1.46
N LYS A 75 -17.46 7.21 -1.53
CA LYS A 75 -18.82 7.28 -2.07
C LYS A 75 -18.77 7.42 -3.59
#